data_AF-A0A8T4EDV5-F1
#
_entry.id   AF-A0A8T4EDV5-F1
#
_cell.length_a   1.000
_cell.length_b   1.000
_cell.length_c   1.000
_cell.angle_alpha   90.00
_cell.angle_beta   90.00
_cell.angle_gamma   90.00
#
_symmetry.space_group_name_H-M   'P 1'
#
loop_
_entity.id
_entity.type
_entity.pdbx_description
1 polymer ?
#
loop_
_entity_poly.entity_id
_entity_poly.type
_entity_poly.pdbx_seq_one_letter_code
_entity_poly.pdbx_strand_id
1 'polypeptide(L)'
;MQQRTVLLDALQQNLEGFRFKIMNEFSGIQLREQEKGAAAIISGVPLSIETGSQRKDSLDVVMGVLQELDDGIFQIFIEPSTMSKSRLKGLEEQYKSEILRSETVLSRERSGLLQGTMQESRTSVNMEAKKRAEKLDRQIKRLSGTNLYETRVTAVAWGSDIETADMDARRMALALVGALRPDSDQEEFRVEHTTKRKDVLRLMAGLPVGASSVLTAGEVTNYCMLPRRDLGISVTRREKFASGMKNERESVDREQEQQPLFTTCVPSNVHWLKRRPVLYFGHPLDSAGNVLSRSYVTTEINHLNMHVIVAGITQSGKSTTLQSIFGQAFTLGVNPIQFNPSKSFETRRMMNLFDDVRYYTCGRDDIANLLFNLWTPPANVPLSKWVDRVVQAWTLWLPNDEIMSMHFEKIVYTMYERCGWVLKTNKVGRPILISDLIKALEEEETQLKYGDEVSSNVFGALVERIRSILRKHTIIGMFNTTSGITVSELLAHPTIIDMDALSHNEKILLMGILTAAI
;
A
#
# COMPACT_ATOMS: atom_id res chain seq x y z
N MET A 1 -33.49 9.59 28.69
CA MET A 1 -32.39 10.55 28.41
C MET A 1 -31.01 9.92 28.64
N GLN A 2 -30.67 9.51 29.86
CA GLN A 2 -29.33 9.05 30.25
C GLN A 2 -28.63 8.07 29.29
N GLN A 3 -29.29 7.00 28.81
CA GLN A 3 -28.71 6.09 27.81
C GLN A 3 -28.34 6.80 26.49
N ARG A 4 -29.17 7.72 25.98
CA ARG A 4 -28.82 8.51 24.78
C ARG A 4 -27.57 9.36 25.00
N THR A 5 -27.37 9.89 26.21
CA THR A 5 -26.16 10.62 26.59
C THR A 5 -24.94 9.69 26.56
N VAL A 6 -25.02 8.50 27.20
CA VAL A 6 -23.91 7.53 27.19
C VAL A 6 -23.50 7.09 25.78
N LEU A 7 -24.46 6.89 24.87
CA LEU A 7 -24.17 6.62 23.46
C LEU A 7 -23.52 7.81 22.76
N LEU A 8 -24.02 9.04 23.00
CA LEU A 8 -23.45 10.25 22.41
C LEU A 8 -22.02 10.50 22.91
N ASP A 9 -21.77 10.30 24.20
CA ASP A 9 -20.44 10.42 24.82
C ASP A 9 -19.47 9.39 24.20
N ALA A 10 -19.90 8.14 24.05
CA ALA A 10 -19.11 7.10 23.40
C ALA A 10 -18.81 7.42 21.92
N LEU A 11 -19.79 7.96 21.19
CA LEU A 11 -19.59 8.42 19.80
C LEU A 11 -18.62 9.60 19.73
N GLN A 12 -18.77 10.60 20.61
CA GLN A 12 -17.91 11.79 20.65
C GLN A 12 -16.47 11.46 21.05
N GLN A 13 -16.26 10.54 21.99
CA GLN A 13 -14.92 10.05 22.37
C GLN A 13 -14.21 9.37 21.18
N ASN A 14 -14.94 8.58 20.39
CA ASN A 14 -14.37 7.87 19.24
C ASN A 14 -14.26 8.73 17.97
N LEU A 15 -15.13 9.74 17.80
CA LEU A 15 -15.19 10.68 16.67
C LEU A 15 -14.84 12.12 17.07
N GLU A 16 -13.80 12.24 17.90
CA GLU A 16 -13.23 13.51 18.36
C GLU A 16 -12.96 14.48 17.19
N GLY A 17 -13.47 15.71 17.31
CA GLY A 17 -13.39 16.76 16.29
C GLY A 17 -14.63 16.89 15.39
N PHE A 18 -15.49 15.87 15.30
CA PHE A 18 -16.74 15.96 14.53
C PHE A 18 -17.83 16.72 15.30
N ARG A 19 -18.54 17.62 14.60
CA ARG A 19 -19.70 18.33 15.15
C ARG A 19 -20.99 17.57 14.82
N PHE A 20 -21.56 16.91 15.83
CA PHE A 20 -22.86 16.26 15.70
C PHE A 20 -23.99 17.30 15.72
N LYS A 21 -24.82 17.30 14.67
CA LYS A 21 -26.08 18.05 14.65
C LYS A 21 -27.24 17.07 14.84
N ILE A 22 -28.06 17.29 15.87
CA ILE A 22 -29.31 16.56 16.02
C ILE A 22 -30.30 17.12 14.99
N MET A 23 -30.83 16.25 14.15
CA MET A 23 -31.97 16.54 13.29
C MET A 23 -33.21 15.95 13.94
N ASN A 24 -34.25 16.77 14.14
CA ASN A 24 -35.48 16.33 14.79
C ASN A 24 -36.32 15.41 13.88
N GLU A 25 -36.14 15.52 12.57
CA GLU A 25 -36.84 14.78 11.55
C GLU A 25 -35.86 14.35 10.46
N PHE A 26 -36.07 13.15 9.90
CA PHE A 26 -35.36 12.65 8.73
C PHE A 26 -36.32 12.68 7.53
N SER A 27 -36.04 13.55 6.57
CA SER A 27 -36.72 13.54 5.27
C SER A 27 -36.22 12.34 4.47
N GLY A 28 -36.98 11.24 4.48
CA GLY A 28 -36.62 10.00 3.81
C GLY A 28 -36.43 10.15 2.29
N ILE A 29 -35.68 9.21 1.72
CA ILE A 29 -35.45 9.14 0.27
C ILE A 29 -36.74 8.67 -0.41
N GLN A 30 -37.13 9.33 -1.49
CA GLN A 30 -38.28 8.90 -2.30
C GLN A 30 -37.81 8.13 -3.53
N LEU A 31 -38.06 6.82 -3.55
CA LEU A 31 -37.94 5.99 -4.74
C LEU A 31 -38.95 6.42 -5.80
N ARG A 32 -38.51 6.60 -7.04
CA ARG A 32 -39.39 6.82 -8.19
C ARG A 32 -40.20 5.54 -8.47
N GLU A 33 -41.34 5.68 -9.16
CA GLU A 33 -42.23 4.53 -9.40
C GLU A 33 -41.53 3.37 -10.11
N GLN A 34 -40.67 3.68 -11.08
CA GLN A 34 -39.92 2.71 -11.89
C GLN A 34 -38.70 2.12 -11.18
N GLU A 35 -38.22 2.75 -10.10
CA GLU A 35 -37.04 2.28 -9.37
C GLU A 35 -37.37 1.05 -8.52
N LYS A 36 -36.40 0.16 -8.45
CA LYS A 36 -36.38 -1.05 -7.65
C LYS A 36 -35.19 -0.95 -6.71
N GLY A 37 -35.31 -1.48 -5.50
CA GLY A 37 -34.20 -1.48 -4.55
C GLY A 37 -34.06 -2.82 -3.85
N ALA A 38 -32.88 -3.02 -3.29
CA ALA A 38 -32.52 -4.19 -2.51
C ALA A 38 -31.78 -3.75 -1.25
N ALA A 39 -31.96 -4.51 -0.17
CA ALA A 39 -31.33 -4.24 1.11
C ALA A 39 -30.63 -5.49 1.66
N ALA A 40 -29.42 -5.28 2.18
CA ALA A 40 -28.69 -6.24 2.98
C ALA A 40 -28.75 -5.82 4.45
N ILE A 41 -29.26 -6.70 5.31
CA ILE A 41 -29.46 -6.50 6.75
C ILE A 41 -28.36 -7.28 7.47
N ILE A 42 -27.56 -6.58 8.27
CA ILE A 42 -26.36 -7.12 8.91
C ILE A 42 -26.61 -7.22 10.41
N SER A 43 -26.41 -8.42 10.95
CA SER A 43 -26.55 -8.70 12.38
C SER A 43 -25.36 -9.54 12.89
N GLY A 44 -25.03 -9.36 14.17
CA GLY A 44 -23.87 -9.97 14.82
C GLY A 44 -23.27 -9.01 15.84
N VAL A 45 -22.35 -9.52 16.66
CA VAL A 45 -21.68 -8.74 17.70
C VAL A 45 -20.26 -8.41 17.22
N PRO A 46 -19.93 -7.14 16.95
CA PRO A 46 -18.55 -6.77 16.65
C PRO A 46 -17.71 -6.83 17.92
N LEU A 47 -16.49 -7.38 17.80
CA LEU A 47 -15.52 -7.39 18.89
C LEU A 47 -15.33 -5.96 19.46
N SER A 48 -15.44 -5.82 20.78
CA SER A 48 -15.37 -4.51 21.46
C SER A 48 -14.05 -3.78 21.17
N ILE A 49 -14.12 -2.45 20.98
CA ILE A 49 -12.96 -1.57 20.71
C ILE A 49 -11.88 -1.70 21.79
N GLU A 50 -12.28 -1.96 23.04
CA GLU A 50 -11.39 -2.09 24.20
C GLU A 50 -10.36 -3.22 24.07
N THR A 51 -10.68 -4.29 23.33
CA THR A 51 -9.74 -5.42 23.11
C THR A 51 -8.65 -5.13 22.07
N GLY A 52 -8.61 -3.91 21.50
CA GLY A 52 -7.52 -3.40 20.68
C GLY A 52 -7.19 -4.22 19.41
N SER A 53 -8.09 -5.12 19.03
CA SER A 53 -7.90 -6.13 17.97
C SER A 53 -8.90 -5.96 16.81
N GLN A 54 -9.82 -5.00 16.95
CA GLN A 54 -10.79 -4.56 15.96
C GLN A 54 -10.19 -3.44 15.09
N ARG A 55 -10.53 -3.39 13.80
CA ARG A 55 -10.10 -2.30 12.90
C ARG A 55 -10.79 -0.98 13.31
N LYS A 56 -10.03 0.12 13.32
CA LYS A 56 -10.52 1.45 13.72
C LYS A 56 -11.22 2.23 12.59
N ASP A 57 -11.12 1.75 11.35
CA ASP A 57 -11.65 2.39 10.15
C ASP A 57 -12.72 1.48 9.48
N SER A 58 -13.75 1.05 10.21
CA SER A 58 -14.71 0.04 9.71
C SER A 58 -15.53 0.51 8.50
N LEU A 59 -15.87 1.80 8.45
CA LEU A 59 -16.62 2.39 7.34
C LEU A 59 -15.76 2.77 6.13
N ASP A 60 -14.43 2.76 6.22
CA ASP A 60 -13.54 3.14 5.12
C ASP A 60 -13.73 2.26 3.87
N VAL A 61 -13.86 0.94 4.07
CA VAL A 61 -14.09 -0.01 2.97
C VAL A 61 -15.50 0.17 2.37
N VAL A 62 -16.48 0.53 3.19
CA VAL A 62 -17.87 0.78 2.74
C VAL A 62 -17.96 2.09 1.97
N MET A 63 -17.25 3.14 2.42
CA MET A 63 -17.15 4.42 1.71
C MET A 63 -16.47 4.28 0.35
N GLY A 64 -15.45 3.41 0.23
CA GLY A 64 -14.83 3.09 -1.06
C GLY A 64 -15.84 2.47 -2.04
N VAL A 65 -16.66 1.52 -1.58
CA VAL A 65 -17.75 0.95 -2.41
C VAL A 65 -18.78 2.02 -2.77
N LEU A 66 -19.24 2.83 -1.81
CA LEU A 66 -20.23 3.90 -2.05
C LEU A 66 -19.75 4.96 -3.06
N GLN A 67 -18.44 5.16 -3.24
CA GLN A 67 -17.89 6.07 -4.26
C GLN A 67 -17.98 5.51 -5.69
N GLU A 68 -18.20 4.19 -5.85
CA GLU A 68 -18.34 3.51 -7.13
C GLU A 68 -19.81 3.25 -7.53
N LEU A 69 -20.77 3.66 -6.68
CA LEU A 69 -22.22 3.47 -6.89
C LEU A 69 -22.92 4.78 -7.25
N ASP A 70 -23.84 4.72 -8.22
CA ASP A 70 -24.72 5.85 -8.55
C ASP A 70 -25.74 6.14 -7.42
N ASP A 71 -26.31 5.08 -6.82
CA ASP A 71 -27.46 5.15 -5.92
C ASP A 71 -27.32 4.13 -4.76
N GLY A 72 -26.83 4.59 -3.60
CA GLY A 72 -26.65 3.74 -2.41
C GLY A 72 -26.64 4.50 -1.07
N ILE A 73 -27.10 3.84 0.00
CA ILE A 73 -27.06 4.36 1.37
C ILE A 73 -26.73 3.28 2.40
N PHE A 74 -25.92 3.65 3.39
CA PHE A 74 -25.64 2.85 4.58
C PHE A 74 -26.35 3.47 5.80
N GLN A 75 -27.07 2.66 6.56
CA GLN A 75 -27.92 3.12 7.68
C GLN A 75 -27.69 2.28 8.95
N ILE A 76 -27.70 2.95 10.10
CA ILE A 76 -27.54 2.33 11.42
C ILE A 76 -28.69 2.84 12.30
N PHE A 77 -29.59 1.95 12.69
CA PHE A 77 -30.70 2.25 13.58
C PHE A 77 -30.34 1.78 15.00
N ILE A 78 -30.46 2.67 15.99
CA ILE A 78 -30.00 2.42 17.35
C ILE A 78 -31.11 2.82 18.35
N GLU A 79 -31.66 1.83 19.04
CA GLU A 79 -32.77 2.00 19.98
C GLU A 79 -32.32 1.59 21.39
N PRO A 80 -32.46 2.45 22.43
CA PRO A 80 -32.08 2.06 23.79
C PRO A 80 -32.88 0.85 24.28
N SER A 81 -32.18 -0.11 24.89
CA SER A 81 -32.74 -1.42 25.25
C SER A 81 -32.33 -1.84 26.66
N THR A 82 -33.04 -2.82 27.21
CA THR A 82 -32.77 -3.41 28.53
C THR A 82 -32.93 -4.91 28.46
N MET A 83 -31.98 -5.67 28.98
CA MET A 83 -32.08 -7.12 29.03
C MET A 83 -33.10 -7.58 30.08
N SER A 84 -34.00 -8.49 29.68
CA SER A 84 -34.99 -9.02 30.61
C SER A 84 -34.32 -9.97 31.61
N LYS A 85 -34.69 -9.82 32.90
CA LYS A 85 -34.13 -10.65 33.99
C LYS A 85 -34.28 -12.15 33.74
N SER A 86 -35.38 -12.55 33.09
CA SER A 86 -35.62 -13.96 32.72
C SER A 86 -34.64 -14.48 31.66
N ARG A 87 -34.29 -13.67 30.65
CA ARG A 87 -33.35 -14.07 29.59
C ARG A 87 -31.92 -14.14 30.12
N LEU A 88 -31.56 -13.23 31.03
CA LEU A 88 -30.25 -13.23 31.68
C LEU A 88 -30.09 -14.44 32.62
N LYS A 89 -31.11 -14.76 33.44
CA LYS A 89 -31.13 -15.98 34.26
C LYS A 89 -31.02 -17.26 33.43
N GLY A 90 -31.67 -17.32 32.26
CA GLY A 90 -31.55 -18.46 31.34
C GLY A 90 -30.11 -18.67 30.83
N LEU A 91 -29.36 -17.60 30.57
CA LEU A 91 -27.94 -17.68 30.20
C LEU A 91 -27.08 -18.15 31.40
N GLU A 92 -27.36 -17.67 32.62
CA GLU A 92 -26.67 -18.11 33.84
C GLU A 92 -26.89 -19.61 34.13
N GLU A 93 -28.09 -20.13 33.86
CA GLU A 93 -28.40 -21.55 34.01
C GLU A 93 -27.67 -22.40 32.96
N GLN A 94 -27.58 -21.95 31.71
CA GLN A 94 -26.77 -22.57 30.66
C GLN A 94 -25.27 -22.56 31.01
N TYR A 95 -24.76 -21.44 31.54
CA TYR A 95 -23.36 -21.32 31.97
C TYR A 95 -22.99 -22.35 33.04
N LYS A 96 -23.83 -22.47 34.08
CA LYS A 96 -23.66 -23.47 35.15
C LYS A 96 -23.67 -24.90 34.60
N SER A 97 -24.56 -25.20 33.64
CA SER A 97 -24.60 -26.50 32.96
C SER A 97 -23.30 -26.81 32.20
N GLU A 98 -22.74 -25.86 31.46
CA GLU A 98 -21.51 -26.08 30.69
C GLU A 98 -20.26 -26.16 31.58
N ILE A 99 -20.20 -25.46 32.72
CA ILE A 99 -19.14 -25.67 33.74
C ILE A 99 -19.17 -27.11 34.25
N LEU A 100 -20.33 -27.61 34.68
CA LEU A 100 -20.46 -28.98 35.20
C LEU A 100 -20.08 -30.03 34.15
N ARG A 101 -20.31 -29.76 32.86
CA ARG A 101 -19.85 -30.61 31.75
C ARG A 101 -18.36 -30.52 31.47
N SER A 102 -17.69 -29.44 31.88
CA SER A 102 -16.26 -29.24 31.64
C SER A 102 -15.37 -30.04 32.61
N GLU A 103 -15.85 -30.38 33.80
CA GLU A 103 -15.10 -31.07 34.86
C GLU A 103 -15.63 -32.50 35.10
N THR A 104 -15.36 -33.42 34.16
CA THR A 104 -15.83 -34.81 34.29
C THR A 104 -14.83 -35.67 35.06
N VAL A 105 -15.09 -35.95 36.33
CA VAL A 105 -14.25 -36.84 37.15
C VAL A 105 -14.56 -38.30 36.83
N LEU A 106 -13.60 -39.01 36.24
CA LEU A 106 -13.68 -40.45 36.00
C LEU A 106 -12.88 -41.19 37.08
N SER A 107 -13.59 -41.79 38.04
CA SER A 107 -13.00 -42.71 39.02
C SER A 107 -12.95 -44.14 38.46
N ARG A 108 -11.76 -44.76 38.45
CA ARG A 108 -11.60 -46.20 38.20
C ARG A 108 -10.89 -46.85 39.38
N GLU A 109 -11.43 -47.97 39.82
CA GLU A 109 -10.79 -48.84 40.81
C GLU A 109 -9.81 -49.79 40.12
N ARG A 110 -8.59 -49.87 40.65
CA ARG A 110 -7.60 -50.88 40.28
C ARG A 110 -7.47 -51.88 41.43
N SER A 111 -7.75 -53.15 41.13
CA SER A 111 -7.48 -54.28 42.01
C SER A 111 -6.26 -55.04 41.47
N GLY A 112 -5.16 -55.02 42.23
CA GLY A 112 -3.95 -55.81 41.96
C GLY A 112 -3.81 -56.94 42.97
N LEU A 113 -3.45 -58.15 42.53
CA LEU A 113 -3.47 -59.37 43.35
C LEU A 113 -2.57 -59.37 44.61
N LEU A 114 -1.68 -58.37 44.78
CA LEU A 114 -0.77 -58.24 45.93
C LEU A 114 -0.65 -56.81 46.50
N GLN A 115 -1.48 -55.86 46.06
CA GLN A 115 -1.55 -54.50 46.64
C GLN A 115 -3.01 -54.04 46.74
N GLY A 116 -3.36 -53.45 47.89
CA GLY A 116 -4.74 -53.11 48.24
C GLY A 116 -5.41 -52.15 47.25
N THR A 117 -6.74 -52.17 47.24
CA THR A 117 -7.60 -51.37 46.34
C THR A 117 -7.22 -49.90 46.35
N MET A 118 -6.75 -49.41 45.20
CA MET A 118 -6.39 -48.02 44.99
C MET A 118 -7.37 -47.41 43.97
N GLN A 119 -8.09 -46.37 44.38
CA GLN A 119 -8.92 -45.57 43.47
C GLN A 119 -8.02 -44.58 42.73
N GLU A 120 -7.98 -44.67 41.40
CA GLU A 120 -7.45 -43.61 40.55
C GLU A 120 -8.62 -42.73 40.08
N SER A 121 -8.71 -41.51 40.62
CA SER A 121 -9.55 -40.46 40.06
C SER A 121 -8.78 -39.71 38.98
N ARG A 122 -9.33 -39.69 37.75
CA ARG A 122 -8.80 -38.88 36.64
C ARG A 122 -9.87 -37.89 36.18
N THR A 123 -9.65 -36.62 36.46
CA THR A 123 -10.47 -35.53 35.92
C THR A 123 -10.17 -35.38 34.44
N SER A 124 -11.13 -35.75 33.60
CA SER A 124 -11.09 -35.51 32.17
C SER A 124 -11.75 -34.17 31.87
N VAL A 125 -10.96 -33.18 31.43
CA VAL A 125 -11.44 -31.84 31.14
C VAL A 125 -12.07 -31.81 29.75
N ASN A 126 -13.39 -31.61 29.66
CA ASN A 126 -14.05 -31.41 28.37
C ASN A 126 -13.78 -29.99 27.87
N MET A 127 -12.80 -29.87 26.98
CA MET A 127 -12.34 -28.60 26.41
C MET A 127 -13.41 -27.86 25.59
N GLU A 128 -14.41 -28.55 25.04
CA GLU A 128 -15.52 -27.89 24.32
C GLU A 128 -16.53 -27.27 25.28
N ALA A 129 -16.95 -28.03 26.30
CA ALA A 129 -17.83 -27.53 27.35
C ALA A 129 -17.18 -26.36 28.10
N LYS A 130 -15.87 -26.43 28.38
CA LYS A 130 -15.11 -25.32 28.98
C LYS A 130 -15.18 -24.05 28.13
N LYS A 131 -14.92 -24.15 26.82
CA LYS A 131 -15.02 -23.01 25.88
C LYS A 131 -16.45 -22.42 25.82
N ARG A 132 -17.48 -23.27 25.86
CA ARG A 132 -18.89 -22.82 25.88
C ARG A 132 -19.26 -22.12 27.18
N ALA A 133 -18.78 -22.60 28.33
CA ALA A 133 -18.93 -21.94 29.61
C ALA A 133 -18.25 -20.55 29.60
N GLU A 134 -16.99 -20.46 29.18
CA GLU A 134 -16.25 -19.20 29.06
C GLU A 134 -16.96 -18.19 28.13
N LYS A 135 -17.60 -18.66 27.06
CA LYS A 135 -18.42 -17.84 26.17
C LYS A 135 -19.68 -17.30 26.85
N LEU A 136 -20.44 -18.16 27.54
CA LEU A 136 -21.67 -17.77 28.23
C LEU A 136 -21.39 -16.77 29.37
N ASP A 137 -20.31 -16.94 30.13
CA ASP A 137 -19.87 -15.96 31.15
C ASP A 137 -19.65 -14.56 30.57
N ARG A 138 -18.93 -14.45 29.45
CA ARG A 138 -18.75 -13.17 28.74
C ARG A 138 -20.08 -12.59 28.28
N GLN A 139 -20.95 -13.42 27.71
CA GLN A 139 -22.26 -12.98 27.22
C GLN A 139 -23.15 -12.47 28.37
N ILE A 140 -23.14 -13.12 29.54
CA ILE A 140 -23.85 -12.68 30.75
C ILE A 140 -23.27 -11.34 31.25
N LYS A 141 -21.94 -11.24 31.39
CA LYS A 141 -21.26 -10.01 31.85
C LYS A 141 -21.50 -8.81 30.93
N ARG A 142 -21.59 -9.05 29.62
CA ARG A 142 -21.94 -8.02 28.63
C ARG A 142 -23.41 -7.60 28.75
N LEU A 143 -24.31 -8.57 28.84
CA LEU A 143 -25.76 -8.35 28.84
C LEU A 143 -26.34 -7.95 30.21
N SER A 144 -25.56 -8.00 31.30
CA SER A 144 -25.91 -7.45 32.61
C SER A 144 -25.66 -5.94 32.73
N GLY A 145 -25.02 -5.32 31.72
CA GLY A 145 -24.79 -3.88 31.65
C GLY A 145 -26.07 -3.05 31.55
N THR A 146 -26.01 -1.81 32.05
CA THR A 146 -27.16 -0.90 32.16
C THR A 146 -27.44 -0.07 30.89
N ASN A 147 -26.48 0.00 29.96
CA ASN A 147 -26.54 0.83 28.77
C ASN A 147 -26.41 -0.03 27.50
N LEU A 148 -27.50 -0.72 27.17
CA LEU A 148 -27.62 -1.57 25.98
C LEU A 148 -28.49 -0.90 24.92
N TYR A 149 -28.25 -1.27 23.67
CA TYR A 149 -28.93 -0.74 22.49
C TYR A 149 -29.27 -1.89 21.54
N GLU A 150 -30.52 -1.93 21.11
CA GLU A 150 -30.92 -2.73 19.97
C GLU A 150 -30.46 -2.01 18.70
N THR A 151 -29.54 -2.64 17.96
CA THR A 151 -28.87 -2.06 16.80
C THR A 151 -29.20 -2.86 15.55
N ARG A 152 -29.57 -2.17 14.47
CA ARG A 152 -29.84 -2.76 13.15
C ARG A 152 -29.02 -2.01 12.12
N VAL A 153 -28.31 -2.75 11.28
CA VAL A 153 -27.37 -2.19 10.30
C VAL A 153 -27.82 -2.63 8.91
N THR A 154 -28.00 -1.68 8.00
CA THR A 154 -28.50 -1.98 6.65
C THR A 154 -27.74 -1.22 5.57
N ALA A 155 -27.37 -1.93 4.51
CA ALA A 155 -26.93 -1.33 3.26
C ALA A 155 -28.06 -1.45 2.22
N VAL A 156 -28.42 -0.36 1.56
CA VAL A 156 -29.52 -0.31 0.58
C VAL A 156 -29.01 0.33 -0.70
N ALA A 157 -29.27 -0.30 -1.84
CA ALA A 157 -29.03 0.25 -3.17
C ALA A 157 -30.32 0.21 -3.99
N TRP A 158 -30.44 1.08 -4.99
CA TRP A 158 -31.60 1.14 -5.87
C TRP A 158 -31.22 1.55 -7.29
N GLY A 159 -32.13 1.35 -8.23
CA GLY A 159 -31.94 1.69 -9.64
C GLY A 159 -33.09 1.19 -10.52
N SER A 160 -32.91 1.23 -11.84
CA SER A 160 -33.88 0.68 -12.81
C SER A 160 -33.93 -0.86 -12.83
N ASP A 161 -32.82 -1.49 -12.47
CA ASP A 161 -32.66 -2.94 -12.38
C ASP A 161 -32.50 -3.43 -10.94
N ILE A 162 -33.10 -4.57 -10.63
CA ILE A 162 -33.10 -5.19 -9.30
C ILE A 162 -31.89 -6.11 -9.09
N GLU A 163 -31.34 -6.73 -10.14
CA GLU A 163 -30.16 -7.60 -10.01
C GLU A 163 -28.92 -6.78 -9.68
N THR A 164 -28.76 -5.64 -10.36
CA THR A 164 -27.73 -4.63 -10.09
C THR A 164 -27.85 -4.10 -8.66
N ALA A 165 -29.04 -3.64 -8.24
CA ALA A 165 -29.28 -3.16 -6.89
C ALA A 165 -29.00 -4.22 -5.79
N ASP A 166 -29.37 -5.50 -6.01
CA ASP A 166 -29.08 -6.59 -5.06
C ASP A 166 -27.57 -6.91 -5.00
N MET A 167 -26.87 -6.85 -6.14
CA MET A 167 -25.41 -6.99 -6.19
C MET A 167 -24.70 -5.89 -5.39
N ASP A 168 -25.15 -4.64 -5.51
CA ASP A 168 -24.49 -3.51 -4.85
C ASP A 168 -24.80 -3.44 -3.35
N ALA A 169 -26.03 -3.78 -2.95
CA ALA A 169 -26.37 -4.01 -1.54
C ALA A 169 -25.52 -5.13 -0.91
N ARG A 170 -25.25 -6.22 -1.65
CA ARG A 170 -24.32 -7.29 -1.23
C ARG A 170 -22.88 -6.81 -1.11
N ARG A 171 -22.37 -6.04 -2.09
CA ARG A 171 -21.00 -5.51 -2.07
C ARG A 171 -20.75 -4.64 -0.84
N MET A 172 -21.66 -3.71 -0.53
CA MET A 172 -21.58 -2.88 0.68
C MET A 172 -21.60 -3.71 1.97
N ALA A 173 -22.46 -4.73 2.07
CA ALA A 173 -22.52 -5.58 3.25
C ALA A 173 -21.28 -6.46 3.44
N LEU A 174 -20.76 -7.04 2.36
CA LEU A 174 -19.51 -7.82 2.39
C LEU A 174 -18.30 -6.95 2.73
N ALA A 175 -18.26 -5.70 2.25
CA ALA A 175 -17.23 -4.73 2.61
C ALA A 175 -17.21 -4.44 4.13
N LEU A 176 -18.38 -4.22 4.74
CA LEU A 176 -18.49 -4.02 6.19
C LEU A 176 -18.11 -5.27 6.98
N VAL A 177 -18.67 -6.43 6.62
CA VAL A 177 -18.41 -7.70 7.31
C VAL A 177 -16.94 -8.11 7.20
N GLY A 178 -16.27 -7.83 6.07
CA GLY A 178 -14.84 -8.03 5.91
C GLY A 178 -13.96 -7.01 6.66
N ALA A 179 -14.51 -5.89 7.09
CA ALA A 179 -13.81 -4.86 7.88
C ALA A 179 -13.92 -5.10 9.39
N LEU A 180 -15.00 -5.71 9.86
CA LEU A 180 -15.28 -6.01 11.27
C LEU A 180 -14.87 -7.44 11.63
N ARG A 181 -14.37 -7.65 12.85
CA ARG A 181 -14.27 -8.99 13.47
C ARG A 181 -15.48 -9.25 14.38
N PRO A 182 -16.02 -10.48 14.38
CA PRO A 182 -17.01 -10.88 15.38
C PRO A 182 -16.36 -11.03 16.75
N ASP A 183 -17.16 -10.95 17.83
CA ASP A 183 -16.72 -11.20 19.21
C ASP A 183 -16.29 -12.66 19.46
N SER A 184 -16.73 -13.59 18.60
CA SER A 184 -16.35 -15.00 18.65
C SER A 184 -16.36 -15.63 17.26
N ASP A 185 -15.38 -16.49 16.98
CA ASP A 185 -15.32 -17.35 15.77
C ASP A 185 -16.54 -18.30 15.62
N GLN A 186 -17.41 -18.39 16.64
CA GLN A 186 -18.65 -19.18 16.62
C GLN A 186 -19.91 -18.31 16.49
N GLU A 187 -19.79 -16.98 16.43
CA GLU A 187 -20.89 -16.01 16.22
C GLU A 187 -20.50 -15.02 15.12
N GLU A 188 -20.28 -15.57 13.92
CA GLU A 188 -20.06 -14.79 12.70
C GLU A 188 -21.23 -13.84 12.39
N PHE A 189 -20.93 -12.75 11.69
CA PHE A 189 -21.96 -11.85 11.18
C PHE A 189 -22.87 -12.56 10.18
N ARG A 190 -24.17 -12.33 10.32
CA ARG A 190 -25.19 -12.81 9.40
C ARG A 190 -25.66 -11.66 8.53
N VAL A 191 -25.71 -11.90 7.22
CA VAL A 191 -26.25 -10.97 6.23
C VAL A 191 -27.53 -11.59 5.65
N GLU A 192 -28.67 -10.97 5.91
CA GLU A 192 -29.96 -11.31 5.32
C GLU A 192 -30.25 -10.34 4.16
N HIS A 193 -30.93 -10.80 3.11
CA HIS A 193 -31.21 -9.98 1.93
C HIS A 193 -32.73 -9.88 1.69
N THR A 194 -33.20 -8.69 1.33
CA THR A 194 -34.60 -8.46 0.94
C THR A 194 -34.70 -7.51 -0.26
N THR A 195 -35.51 -7.92 -1.24
CA THR A 195 -35.92 -7.13 -2.41
C THR A 195 -37.40 -6.72 -2.32
N LYS A 196 -38.05 -6.96 -1.17
CA LYS A 196 -39.47 -6.66 -0.97
C LYS A 196 -39.66 -5.14 -0.91
N ARG A 197 -40.41 -4.58 -1.88
CA ARG A 197 -40.67 -3.12 -1.99
C ARG A 197 -41.15 -2.49 -0.68
N LYS A 198 -41.96 -3.19 0.13
CA LYS A 198 -42.42 -2.73 1.46
C LYS A 198 -41.26 -2.53 2.45
N ASP A 199 -40.28 -3.41 2.44
CA ASP A 199 -39.13 -3.37 3.35
C ASP A 199 -38.17 -2.25 2.94
N VAL A 200 -37.88 -2.15 1.63
CA VAL A 200 -37.03 -1.10 1.06
C VAL A 200 -37.65 0.29 1.30
N LEU A 201 -38.94 0.48 1.02
CA LEU A 201 -39.62 1.76 1.28
C LEU A 201 -39.60 2.17 2.77
N ARG A 202 -39.61 1.21 3.70
CA ARG A 202 -39.43 1.50 5.13
C ARG A 202 -38.03 2.02 5.43
N LEU A 203 -36.99 1.36 4.91
CA LEU A 203 -35.60 1.78 5.10
C LEU A 203 -35.33 3.17 4.49
N MET A 204 -35.84 3.43 3.28
CA MET A 204 -35.79 4.74 2.64
C MET A 204 -36.50 5.83 3.44
N ALA A 205 -37.62 5.50 4.11
CA ALA A 205 -38.32 6.38 5.04
C ALA A 205 -37.65 6.51 6.42
N GLY A 206 -36.46 5.92 6.64
CA GLY A 206 -35.74 5.95 7.92
C GLY A 206 -36.33 5.04 9.00
N LEU A 207 -37.07 3.99 8.62
CA LEU A 207 -37.65 3.01 9.54
C LEU A 207 -36.89 1.68 9.47
N PRO A 208 -36.47 1.10 10.62
CA PRO A 208 -35.73 -0.16 10.64
C PRO A 208 -36.53 -1.36 10.09
N VAL A 209 -35.77 -2.32 9.56
CA VAL A 209 -36.24 -3.63 9.08
C VAL A 209 -35.24 -4.72 9.49
N GLY A 210 -35.75 -5.92 9.78
CA GLY A 210 -34.95 -7.14 9.92
C GLY A 210 -34.35 -7.40 11.30
N ALA A 211 -33.44 -8.36 11.36
CA ALA A 211 -32.79 -8.82 12.58
C ALA A 211 -31.95 -7.72 13.25
N SER A 212 -31.90 -7.76 14.59
CA SER A 212 -31.18 -6.81 15.43
C SER A 212 -30.11 -7.49 16.27
N SER A 213 -29.15 -6.69 16.73
CA SER A 213 -28.12 -7.11 17.68
C SER A 213 -28.21 -6.25 18.94
N VAL A 214 -28.19 -6.88 20.11
CA VAL A 214 -28.12 -6.17 21.39
C VAL A 214 -26.65 -5.90 21.69
N LEU A 215 -26.30 -4.61 21.72
CA LEU A 215 -24.93 -4.09 21.79
C LEU A 215 -24.80 -3.08 22.95
N THR A 216 -23.62 -3.00 23.53
CA THR A 216 -23.20 -1.90 24.42
C THR A 216 -22.83 -0.66 23.61
N ALA A 217 -22.73 0.52 24.25
CA ALA A 217 -22.34 1.75 23.56
C ALA A 217 -21.02 1.62 22.77
N GLY A 218 -20.01 0.94 23.35
CA GLY A 218 -18.70 0.71 22.72
C GLY A 218 -18.70 -0.33 21.58
N GLU A 219 -19.75 -1.13 21.45
CA GLU A 219 -19.96 -2.02 20.31
C GLU A 219 -20.76 -1.34 19.20
N VAL A 220 -21.69 -0.43 19.53
CA VAL A 220 -22.40 0.41 18.55
C VAL A 220 -21.43 1.34 17.82
N THR A 221 -20.45 1.91 18.53
CA THR A 221 -19.42 2.76 17.93
C THR A 221 -18.64 2.06 16.82
N ASN A 222 -18.44 0.73 16.89
CA ASN A 222 -17.77 -0.04 15.81
C ASN A 222 -18.46 0.09 14.44
N TYR A 223 -19.78 0.25 14.41
CA TYR A 223 -20.51 0.48 13.16
C TYR A 223 -20.47 1.94 12.70
N CYS A 224 -20.19 2.87 13.61
CA CYS A 224 -20.26 4.31 13.38
C CYS A 224 -18.90 4.97 13.15
N MET A 225 -17.78 4.23 13.24
CA MET A 225 -16.43 4.79 13.07
C MET A 225 -16.17 5.22 11.62
N LEU A 226 -16.41 6.50 11.36
CA LEU A 226 -16.00 7.20 10.14
C LEU A 226 -14.47 7.26 10.05
N PRO A 227 -13.90 7.22 8.83
CA PRO A 227 -12.46 7.33 8.63
C PRO A 227 -11.93 8.68 9.15
N ARG A 228 -10.93 8.66 10.04
CA ARG A 228 -10.09 9.84 10.32
C ARG A 228 -9.02 9.98 9.22
N ARG A 229 -9.46 10.25 7.99
CA ARG A 229 -8.60 10.36 6.80
C ARG A 229 -8.96 11.60 5.98
N ASP A 230 -8.00 12.48 5.74
CA ASP A 230 -7.97 13.26 4.52
C ASP A 230 -7.50 12.33 3.38
N LEU A 231 -8.23 12.31 2.26
CA LEU A 231 -7.82 11.67 0.99
C LEU A 231 -7.37 10.19 1.11
N GLY A 232 -7.97 9.40 2.00
CA GLY A 232 -7.85 7.94 1.99
C GLY A 232 -6.62 7.32 2.68
N ILE A 233 -5.81 8.07 3.44
CA ILE A 233 -4.61 7.54 4.13
C ILE A 233 -4.89 7.21 5.63
N SER A 234 -4.69 5.95 6.07
CA SER A 234 -4.91 5.52 7.47
C SER A 234 -3.74 5.86 8.41
N VAL A 235 -4.05 6.36 9.61
CA VAL A 235 -3.06 6.73 10.65
C VAL A 235 -3.40 6.08 12.00
N THR A 236 -2.96 4.83 12.23
CA THR A 236 -2.99 4.16 13.56
C THR A 236 -1.87 4.70 14.46
N ARG A 237 -1.92 4.66 15.82
CA ARG A 237 -0.98 5.35 16.79
C ARG A 237 -0.15 4.47 17.79
N ARG A 238 0.70 5.14 18.60
CA ARG A 238 2.08 4.78 19.08
C ARG A 238 2.31 3.70 20.15
N GLU A 239 1.36 2.86 20.52
CA GLU A 239 1.34 2.40 21.93
C GLU A 239 1.51 0.88 22.18
N LYS A 240 1.67 0.05 21.14
CA LYS A 240 1.82 -1.41 21.28
C LYS A 240 3.12 -1.99 20.64
N PHE A 241 4.02 -1.08 20.29
CA PHE A 241 5.42 -1.31 19.94
C PHE A 241 6.25 -0.46 20.96
N ALA A 242 5.84 -0.33 22.24
CA ALA A 242 6.66 0.17 23.39
C ALA A 242 6.59 -0.59 24.77
N SER A 243 6.58 -1.94 24.90
CA SER A 243 6.81 -2.58 26.23
C SER A 243 7.59 -3.90 26.24
N GLY A 244 8.91 -3.82 26.51
CA GLY A 244 9.80 -4.98 26.47
C GLY A 244 11.03 -4.98 27.38
N MET A 245 11.21 -4.04 28.34
CA MET A 245 12.13 -4.21 29.50
C MET A 245 11.96 -3.09 30.57
N LYS A 246 11.94 -3.55 31.83
CA LYS A 246 11.69 -2.90 33.15
C LYS A 246 12.67 -1.76 33.55
N ASN A 247 12.49 -0.94 34.61
CA ASN A 247 11.41 -0.64 35.59
C ASN A 247 11.73 0.73 36.28
N GLU A 248 10.71 1.45 36.80
CA GLU A 248 10.74 2.33 38.01
C GLU A 248 11.70 3.58 38.02
N ARG A 249 11.38 4.78 38.53
CA ARG A 249 10.35 5.25 39.50
C ARG A 249 9.76 6.64 39.17
N GLU A 250 8.57 6.89 39.71
CA GLU A 250 8.05 8.11 40.37
C GLU A 250 8.72 9.46 40.01
N SER A 251 8.04 10.50 39.51
CA SER A 251 7.07 11.39 40.21
C SER A 251 7.05 12.74 39.44
N VAL A 252 6.12 13.70 39.53
CA VAL A 252 4.76 13.81 40.09
C VAL A 252 4.03 14.95 39.32
N ASP A 253 2.70 14.92 39.33
CA ASP A 253 1.68 15.90 38.91
C ASP A 253 2.08 17.39 38.74
N ARG A 254 1.52 18.05 37.69
CA ARG A 254 0.30 18.91 37.77
C ARG A 254 -0.02 19.53 36.39
N GLU A 255 -1.28 19.44 35.92
CA GLU A 255 -2.29 20.53 35.94
C GLU A 255 -1.77 21.85 35.38
N GLN A 256 -2.41 22.61 34.49
CA GLN A 256 -3.60 22.58 33.64
C GLN A 256 -3.49 23.90 32.82
N GLU A 257 -4.54 24.31 32.08
CA GLU A 257 -4.68 25.63 31.42
C GLU A 257 -3.89 25.85 30.10
N GLN A 258 -4.42 26.52 29.07
CA GLN A 258 -5.80 26.91 28.71
C GLN A 258 -5.85 27.07 27.16
N GLN A 259 -7.04 27.22 26.56
CA GLN A 259 -7.20 27.51 25.11
C GLN A 259 -6.64 28.92 24.77
N PRO A 260 -6.24 29.25 23.51
CA PRO A 260 -7.25 29.72 22.54
C PRO A 260 -6.97 29.51 21.03
N LEU A 261 -8.07 29.33 20.28
CA LEU A 261 -8.50 29.95 19.00
C LEU A 261 -7.54 30.28 17.83
N PHE A 262 -8.17 30.28 16.64
CA PHE A 262 -7.70 30.73 15.32
C PHE A 262 -6.74 31.93 15.29
N THR A 263 -5.82 31.92 14.32
CA THR A 263 -5.19 33.15 13.80
C THR A 263 -5.11 33.15 12.27
N THR A 264 -5.77 34.13 11.65
CA THR A 264 -5.31 34.75 10.39
C THR A 264 -3.85 35.18 10.51
N CYS A 265 -3.07 35.12 9.43
CA CYS A 265 -1.62 35.36 9.45
C CYS A 265 -1.24 36.70 10.11
N VAL A 266 -0.65 36.63 11.31
CA VAL A 266 -0.01 37.76 12.00
C VAL A 266 1.48 37.76 11.63
N PRO A 267 2.12 38.93 11.38
CA PRO A 267 3.56 39.01 11.20
C PRO A 267 4.28 38.46 12.44
N SER A 268 5.01 37.36 12.24
CA SER A 268 5.67 36.64 13.32
C SER A 268 7.17 36.96 13.32
N ASN A 269 7.65 37.51 14.44
CA ASN A 269 9.09 37.63 14.72
C ASN A 269 9.70 36.30 15.21
N VAL A 270 8.95 35.18 15.16
CA VAL A 270 9.49 33.85 15.42
C VAL A 270 10.32 33.44 14.21
N HIS A 271 11.64 33.34 14.38
CA HIS A 271 12.49 32.60 13.47
C HIS A 271 12.05 31.13 13.46
N TRP A 272 11.21 30.77 12.49
CA TRP A 272 10.90 29.38 12.19
C TRP A 272 12.21 28.64 11.92
N LEU A 273 12.60 27.76 12.84
CA LEU A 273 13.72 26.84 12.63
C LEU A 273 13.47 26.09 11.33
N LYS A 274 14.32 26.36 10.33
CA LYS A 274 14.22 25.83 8.98
C LYS A 274 14.24 24.30 9.06
N ARG A 275 13.07 23.67 9.01
CA ARG A 275 12.94 22.21 9.13
C ARG A 275 13.78 21.58 8.03
N ARG A 276 14.70 20.69 8.42
CA ARG A 276 15.54 19.99 7.46
C ARG A 276 14.64 19.10 6.58
N PRO A 277 14.86 19.05 5.25
CA PRO A 277 14.11 18.14 4.39
C PRO A 277 14.44 16.70 4.78
N VAL A 278 13.41 15.95 5.19
CA VAL A 278 13.53 14.58 5.70
C VAL A 278 12.63 13.63 4.94
N LEU A 279 13.17 12.48 4.57
CA LEU A 279 12.40 11.34 4.10
C LEU A 279 11.82 10.61 5.31
N TYR A 280 10.57 10.18 5.18
CA TYR A 280 9.80 9.43 6.16
C TYR A 280 9.68 7.97 5.71
N PHE A 281 10.21 7.05 6.53
CA PHE A 281 10.21 5.61 6.27
C PHE A 281 9.07 4.85 6.95
N GLY A 282 8.15 5.55 7.60
CA GLY A 282 7.11 4.94 8.42
C GLY A 282 7.34 5.14 9.91
N HIS A 283 6.67 4.30 10.69
CA HIS A 283 6.62 4.39 12.15
C HIS A 283 7.42 3.23 12.78
N PRO A 284 8.23 3.46 13.84
CA PRO A 284 9.06 2.42 14.47
C PRO A 284 8.29 1.43 15.37
N LEU A 285 9.03 0.56 16.07
CA LEU A 285 8.56 -0.77 16.50
C LEU A 285 9.25 -1.36 17.83
N ASP A 286 8.58 -1.77 18.97
CA ASP A 286 8.92 -2.80 20.03
C ASP A 286 8.46 -4.25 19.79
N SER A 287 9.31 -5.21 20.19
CA SER A 287 8.97 -6.60 20.58
C SER A 287 7.59 -7.19 20.22
N ALA A 288 6.46 -6.67 20.72
CA ALA A 288 5.10 -7.17 20.53
C ALA A 288 4.43 -6.95 19.15
N GLY A 289 4.97 -6.13 18.22
CA GLY A 289 4.51 -6.17 16.82
C GLY A 289 3.54 -5.08 16.29
N ASN A 290 3.27 -3.97 17.00
CA ASN A 290 2.13 -3.05 16.66
C ASN A 290 2.43 -1.51 16.66
N VAL A 291 2.28 -0.81 15.52
CA VAL A 291 2.85 0.53 15.12
C VAL A 291 3.19 1.61 16.22
N LEU A 292 4.42 2.19 16.23
CA LEU A 292 4.80 3.41 17.01
C LEU A 292 4.53 4.75 16.28
N SER A 293 3.30 5.24 16.25
CA SER A 293 2.88 6.26 15.27
C SER A 293 2.54 7.68 15.77
N ARG A 294 3.04 8.02 16.96
CA ARG A 294 3.52 9.38 17.29
C ARG A 294 5.06 9.47 17.14
N SER A 295 5.76 8.37 16.80
CA SER A 295 7.16 8.38 16.34
C SER A 295 7.15 8.40 14.83
N TYR A 296 8.23 8.89 14.25
CA TYR A 296 8.47 8.81 12.82
C TYR A 296 9.91 8.29 12.66
N VAL A 297 10.12 7.28 11.83
CA VAL A 297 11.47 6.96 11.34
C VAL A 297 11.72 7.90 10.18
N THR A 298 12.67 8.81 10.36
CA THR A 298 13.03 9.79 9.34
C THR A 298 14.52 9.83 9.14
N THR A 299 14.95 10.12 7.91
CA THR A 299 16.35 10.45 7.60
C THR A 299 16.40 11.77 6.85
N GLU A 300 17.44 12.58 7.04
CA GLU A 300 17.66 13.76 6.19
C GLU A 300 17.84 13.33 4.73
N ILE A 301 17.22 14.03 3.78
CA ILE A 301 17.28 13.67 2.35
C ILE A 301 18.72 13.57 1.83
N ASN A 302 19.63 14.37 2.39
CA ASN A 302 21.06 14.36 2.07
C ASN A 302 21.74 13.02 2.35
N HIS A 303 21.16 12.15 3.20
CA HIS A 303 21.68 10.79 3.40
C HIS A 303 21.50 9.89 2.17
N LEU A 304 20.64 10.25 1.19
CA LEU A 304 20.62 9.55 -0.10
C LEU A 304 21.96 9.63 -0.85
N ASN A 305 22.78 10.66 -0.58
CA ASN A 305 24.11 10.82 -1.16
C ASN A 305 25.11 9.75 -0.67
N MET A 306 24.78 8.99 0.38
CA MET A 306 25.59 7.87 0.90
C MET A 306 25.21 6.52 0.27
N HIS A 307 24.30 6.54 -0.71
CA HIS A 307 23.62 5.38 -1.31
C HIS A 307 22.68 4.64 -0.34
N VAL A 308 21.63 4.01 -0.90
CA VAL A 308 20.62 3.27 -0.14
C VAL A 308 20.35 1.93 -0.81
N ILE A 309 20.32 0.85 -0.03
CA ILE A 309 19.97 -0.51 -0.48
C ILE A 309 18.63 -0.90 0.14
N VAL A 310 17.64 -1.24 -0.69
CA VAL A 310 16.33 -1.75 -0.26
C VAL A 310 16.26 -3.25 -0.53
N ALA A 311 16.50 -4.07 0.50
CA ALA A 311 16.52 -5.53 0.42
C ALA A 311 15.31 -6.19 1.09
N GLY A 312 15.00 -7.43 0.72
CA GLY A 312 13.89 -8.22 1.26
C GLY A 312 13.35 -9.27 0.29
N ILE A 313 12.55 -10.21 0.77
CA ILE A 313 11.94 -11.27 -0.05
C ILE A 313 10.88 -10.74 -1.03
N THR A 314 10.39 -11.56 -1.95
CA THR A 314 9.22 -11.22 -2.79
C THR A 314 8.02 -10.86 -1.92
N GLN A 315 7.20 -9.89 -2.36
CA GLN A 315 6.06 -9.33 -1.59
C GLN A 315 6.38 -8.63 -0.25
N SER A 316 7.64 -8.48 0.16
CA SER A 316 8.04 -7.73 1.38
C SER A 316 7.92 -6.19 1.31
N GLY A 317 7.24 -5.64 0.28
CA GLY A 317 7.04 -4.19 0.14
C GLY A 317 8.17 -3.40 -0.53
N LYS A 318 9.24 -4.03 -1.03
CA LYS A 318 10.39 -3.34 -1.68
C LYS A 318 9.98 -2.26 -2.70
N SER A 319 9.10 -2.59 -3.65
CA SER A 319 8.62 -1.65 -4.67
C SER A 319 7.89 -0.47 -4.05
N THR A 320 7.03 -0.73 -3.06
CA THR A 320 6.30 0.29 -2.29
C THR A 320 7.25 1.24 -1.55
N THR A 321 8.32 0.71 -0.94
CA THR A 321 9.35 1.53 -0.27
C THR A 321 10.07 2.43 -1.26
N LEU A 322 10.49 1.89 -2.43
CA LEU A 322 11.15 2.68 -3.47
C LEU A 322 10.24 3.78 -4.05
N GLN A 323 8.97 3.47 -4.28
CA GLN A 323 7.96 4.44 -4.75
C GLN A 323 7.70 5.54 -3.72
N SER A 324 7.66 5.19 -2.42
CA SER A 324 7.54 6.16 -1.33
C SER A 324 8.76 7.08 -1.27
N ILE A 325 9.98 6.54 -1.42
CA ILE A 325 11.21 7.35 -1.49
C ILE A 325 11.18 8.29 -2.71
N PHE A 326 10.77 7.78 -3.89
CA PHE A 326 10.66 8.57 -5.12
C PHE A 326 9.69 9.75 -4.95
N GLY A 327 8.46 9.48 -4.53
CA GLY A 327 7.44 10.53 -4.36
C GLY A 327 7.84 11.57 -3.31
N GLN A 328 8.44 11.13 -2.21
CA GLN A 328 8.93 12.04 -1.17
C GLN A 328 10.12 12.89 -1.63
N ALA A 329 11.10 12.30 -2.32
CA ALA A 329 12.21 13.04 -2.91
C ALA A 329 11.69 14.12 -3.88
N PHE A 330 10.70 13.79 -4.70
CA PHE A 330 10.05 14.74 -5.60
C PHE A 330 9.35 15.89 -4.86
N THR A 331 8.50 15.60 -3.87
CA THR A 331 7.86 16.67 -3.05
C THR A 331 8.85 17.49 -2.21
N LEU A 332 10.08 17.02 -2.02
CA LEU A 332 11.17 17.75 -1.36
C LEU A 332 12.08 18.51 -2.34
N GLY A 333 11.73 18.58 -3.62
CA GLY A 333 12.42 19.37 -4.64
C GLY A 333 13.64 18.68 -5.27
N VAL A 334 13.74 17.35 -5.17
CA VAL A 334 14.73 16.55 -5.90
C VAL A 334 14.06 15.90 -7.11
N ASN A 335 14.75 15.79 -8.24
CA ASN A 335 14.25 15.08 -9.42
C ASN A 335 14.77 13.63 -9.44
N PRO A 336 14.03 12.64 -8.90
CA PRO A 336 14.45 11.24 -8.96
C PRO A 336 14.34 10.66 -10.37
N ILE A 337 15.35 9.88 -10.76
CA ILE A 337 15.32 9.04 -11.97
C ILE A 337 15.18 7.58 -11.54
N GLN A 338 14.11 6.90 -11.97
CA GLN A 338 13.87 5.49 -11.68
C GLN A 338 14.06 4.62 -12.92
N PHE A 339 15.06 3.74 -12.87
CA PHE A 339 15.21 2.64 -13.82
C PHE A 339 14.30 1.47 -13.42
N ASN A 340 13.35 1.12 -14.27
CA ASN A 340 12.43 0.01 -14.04
C ASN A 340 12.81 -1.20 -14.93
N PRO A 341 13.47 -2.25 -14.39
CA PRO A 341 14.00 -3.35 -15.20
C PRO A 341 12.93 -4.34 -15.66
N SER A 342 11.77 -4.40 -15.00
CA SER A 342 10.63 -5.21 -15.41
C SER A 342 9.34 -4.76 -14.72
N LYS A 343 8.21 -5.37 -15.10
CA LYS A 343 6.90 -5.17 -14.44
C LYS A 343 6.40 -3.72 -14.45
N SER A 344 6.33 -3.13 -15.64
CA SER A 344 5.89 -1.75 -15.88
C SER A 344 4.62 -1.34 -15.12
N PHE A 345 3.70 -2.27 -14.86
CA PHE A 345 2.45 -2.00 -14.13
C PHE A 345 2.66 -1.55 -12.68
N GLU A 346 3.76 -1.93 -12.02
CA GLU A 346 4.05 -1.49 -10.65
C GLU A 346 4.35 0.02 -10.65
N THR A 347 5.19 0.51 -11.58
CA THR A 347 5.63 1.91 -11.70
C THR A 347 4.64 2.83 -12.41
N ARG A 348 3.78 2.33 -13.31
CA ARG A 348 2.73 3.13 -13.97
C ARG A 348 1.81 3.86 -12.99
N ARG A 349 1.61 3.33 -11.78
CA ARG A 349 0.84 3.98 -10.71
C ARG A 349 1.40 5.35 -10.31
N MET A 350 2.71 5.59 -10.48
CA MET A 350 3.33 6.87 -10.17
C MET A 350 2.85 8.00 -11.08
N MET A 351 2.50 7.71 -12.35
CA MET A 351 1.95 8.70 -13.28
C MET A 351 0.55 9.20 -12.85
N ASN A 352 -0.17 8.43 -12.02
CA ASN A 352 -1.46 8.83 -11.47
C ASN A 352 -1.33 9.61 -10.15
N LEU A 353 -0.11 9.75 -9.61
CA LEU A 353 0.17 10.41 -8.33
C LEU A 353 0.84 11.79 -8.52
N PHE A 354 1.52 11.99 -9.65
CA PHE A 354 2.29 13.20 -9.94
C PHE A 354 2.29 13.48 -11.46
N ASP A 355 1.63 14.56 -11.87
CA ASP A 355 1.47 14.92 -13.29
C ASP A 355 2.80 15.26 -14.00
N ASP A 356 3.80 15.75 -13.25
CA ASP A 356 5.11 16.17 -13.78
C ASP A 356 6.10 15.00 -14.02
N VAL A 357 5.73 13.75 -13.69
CA VAL A 357 6.63 12.59 -13.84
C VAL A 357 6.69 12.12 -15.28
N ARG A 358 7.84 12.34 -15.92
CA ARG A 358 8.11 11.85 -17.27
C ARG A 358 8.22 10.33 -17.28
N TYR A 359 7.63 9.66 -18.27
CA TYR A 359 7.69 8.21 -18.43
C TYR A 359 8.16 7.86 -19.83
N TYR A 360 9.34 7.26 -19.93
CA TYR A 360 9.91 6.78 -21.18
C TYR A 360 9.90 5.25 -21.22
N THR A 361 9.40 4.68 -22.30
CA THR A 361 9.49 3.25 -22.60
C THR A 361 10.73 2.96 -23.44
N CYS A 362 11.46 1.89 -23.16
CA CYS A 362 12.66 1.55 -23.94
C CYS A 362 12.35 0.53 -25.04
N GLY A 363 12.53 0.92 -26.30
CA GLY A 363 12.30 0.04 -27.44
C GLY A 363 10.82 -0.19 -27.79
N ARG A 364 9.96 0.77 -27.42
CA ARG A 364 8.53 0.80 -27.78
C ARG A 364 8.18 2.13 -28.43
N ASP A 365 8.12 2.10 -29.76
CA ASP A 365 7.77 3.27 -30.59
C ASP A 365 6.27 3.64 -30.50
N ASP A 366 5.44 2.77 -29.92
CA ASP A 366 3.98 2.93 -29.82
C ASP A 366 3.48 3.69 -28.59
N ILE A 367 4.40 4.10 -27.68
CA ILE A 367 4.06 4.85 -26.45
C ILE A 367 4.90 6.12 -26.35
N ALA A 368 6.13 6.01 -25.82
CA ALA A 368 7.00 7.14 -25.52
C ALA A 368 8.46 6.67 -25.52
N ASN A 369 9.00 6.35 -26.71
CA ASN A 369 10.32 5.73 -26.79
C ASN A 369 11.42 6.65 -26.23
N LEU A 370 12.36 6.10 -25.45
CA LEU A 370 13.51 6.84 -24.96
C LEU A 370 14.49 7.14 -26.11
N LEU A 371 14.41 8.32 -26.69
CA LEU A 371 15.36 8.80 -27.70
C LEU A 371 16.56 9.46 -27.02
N PHE A 372 17.76 8.88 -27.15
CA PHE A 372 18.99 9.37 -26.52
C PHE A 372 20.21 9.16 -27.45
N ASN A 373 20.89 10.22 -27.90
CA ASN A 373 22.10 10.04 -28.71
C ASN A 373 23.30 9.69 -27.81
N LEU A 374 23.64 8.40 -27.74
CA LEU A 374 24.74 7.89 -26.90
C LEU A 374 26.14 8.39 -27.32
N TRP A 375 26.28 8.92 -28.53
CA TRP A 375 27.55 9.41 -29.07
C TRP A 375 27.79 10.90 -28.79
N THR A 376 26.82 11.59 -28.18
CA THR A 376 26.93 13.00 -27.85
C THR A 376 27.36 13.14 -26.38
N PRO A 377 28.52 13.76 -26.08
CA PRO A 377 28.96 13.92 -24.70
C PRO A 377 28.00 14.83 -23.92
N PRO A 378 27.76 14.55 -22.62
CA PRO A 378 27.05 15.47 -21.74
C PRO A 378 27.78 16.81 -21.62
N ALA A 379 27.05 17.88 -21.28
CA ALA A 379 27.63 19.21 -21.08
C ALA A 379 28.76 19.17 -20.03
N ASN A 380 29.88 19.84 -20.33
CA ASN A 380 31.09 19.89 -19.51
C ASN A 380 31.85 18.56 -19.32
N VAL A 381 31.49 17.49 -20.02
CA VAL A 381 32.28 16.24 -20.03
C VAL A 381 33.33 16.28 -21.15
N PRO A 382 34.64 16.09 -20.86
CA PRO A 382 35.67 16.00 -21.88
C PRO A 382 35.41 14.82 -22.84
N LEU A 383 35.56 15.06 -24.14
CA LEU A 383 35.17 14.13 -25.18
C LEU A 383 35.90 12.79 -25.08
N SER A 384 37.21 12.78 -24.79
CA SER A 384 37.96 11.53 -24.59
C SER A 384 37.36 10.69 -23.47
N LYS A 385 37.11 11.29 -22.29
CA LYS A 385 36.46 10.60 -21.16
C LYS A 385 35.07 10.07 -21.49
N TRP A 386 34.33 10.74 -22.38
CA TRP A 386 33.04 10.25 -22.87
C TRP A 386 33.21 9.04 -23.79
N VAL A 387 34.16 9.10 -24.74
CA VAL A 387 34.50 7.97 -25.61
C VAL A 387 34.90 6.75 -24.79
N ASP A 388 35.82 6.90 -23.82
CA ASP A 388 36.27 5.81 -22.96
C ASP A 388 35.10 5.15 -22.20
N ARG A 389 34.15 5.95 -21.70
CA ARG A 389 32.93 5.48 -21.01
C ARG A 389 31.98 4.74 -21.94
N VAL A 390 31.75 5.27 -23.15
CA VAL A 390 30.90 4.63 -24.17
C VAL A 390 31.50 3.28 -24.60
N VAL A 391 32.82 3.24 -24.83
CA VAL A 391 33.55 2.01 -25.14
C VAL A 391 33.39 0.99 -24.01
N GLN A 392 33.62 1.37 -22.74
CA GLN A 392 33.44 0.48 -21.59
C GLN A 392 32.00 -0.06 -21.47
N ALA A 393 30.99 0.81 -21.58
CA ALA A 393 29.58 0.41 -21.51
C ALA A 393 29.17 -0.55 -22.64
N TRP A 394 29.75 -0.39 -23.83
CA TRP A 394 29.57 -1.30 -24.97
C TRP A 394 30.36 -2.60 -24.82
N THR A 395 31.56 -2.57 -24.25
CA THR A 395 32.34 -3.79 -23.97
C THR A 395 31.61 -4.72 -23.00
N LEU A 396 30.87 -4.20 -22.02
CA LEU A 396 29.99 -5.01 -21.15
C LEU A 396 28.87 -5.76 -21.90
N TRP A 397 28.59 -5.38 -23.15
CA TRP A 397 27.63 -6.04 -24.05
C TRP A 397 28.31 -7.03 -25.03
N LEU A 398 29.63 -6.89 -25.22
CA LEU A 398 30.49 -7.83 -25.94
C LEU A 398 30.94 -8.98 -24.99
N PRO A 399 31.59 -10.05 -25.49
CA PRO A 399 32.27 -11.00 -24.62
C PRO A 399 33.48 -10.32 -23.99
N ASN A 400 33.88 -10.78 -22.81
CA ASN A 400 35.09 -10.32 -22.14
C ASN A 400 36.35 -10.82 -22.89
N ASP A 401 36.71 -10.11 -23.94
CA ASP A 401 37.90 -10.30 -24.76
C ASP A 401 38.57 -8.92 -24.95
N GLU A 402 39.82 -8.81 -24.50
CA GLU A 402 40.59 -7.57 -24.52
C GLU A 402 40.93 -7.14 -25.96
N ILE A 403 41.11 -8.09 -26.88
CA ILE A 403 41.41 -7.84 -28.30
C ILE A 403 40.16 -7.27 -28.99
N MET A 404 38.99 -7.85 -28.73
CA MET A 404 37.70 -7.30 -29.19
C MET A 404 37.47 -5.86 -28.71
N SER A 405 37.83 -5.59 -27.45
CA SER A 405 37.69 -4.28 -26.83
C SER A 405 38.59 -3.23 -27.48
N MET A 406 39.86 -3.57 -27.72
CA MET A 406 40.84 -2.70 -28.38
C MET A 406 40.45 -2.37 -29.82
N HIS A 407 39.97 -3.36 -30.59
CA HIS A 407 39.47 -3.11 -31.94
C HIS A 407 38.20 -2.25 -31.94
N PHE A 408 37.26 -2.50 -31.01
CA PHE A 408 36.05 -1.70 -30.89
C PHE A 408 36.35 -0.25 -30.51
N GLU A 409 37.26 -0.03 -29.57
CA GLU A 409 37.77 1.31 -29.22
C GLU A 409 38.26 2.03 -30.47
N LYS A 410 39.17 1.42 -31.24
CA LYS A 410 39.70 2.01 -32.48
C LYS A 410 38.60 2.40 -33.47
N ILE A 411 37.62 1.52 -33.70
CA ILE A 411 36.46 1.80 -34.58
C ILE A 411 35.67 3.02 -34.08
N VAL A 412 35.45 3.13 -32.76
CA VAL A 412 34.76 4.28 -32.17
C VAL A 412 35.57 5.57 -32.37
N TYR A 413 36.89 5.57 -32.12
CA TYR A 413 37.75 6.73 -32.38
C TYR A 413 37.67 7.17 -33.84
N THR A 414 37.82 6.24 -34.80
CA THR A 414 37.69 6.49 -36.24
C THR A 414 36.31 7.07 -36.60
N MET A 415 35.22 6.60 -35.99
CA MET A 415 33.87 7.14 -36.17
C MET A 415 33.74 8.61 -35.70
N TYR A 416 34.31 8.99 -34.56
CA TYR A 416 34.29 10.38 -34.08
C TYR A 416 35.07 11.31 -35.03
N GLU A 417 36.26 10.90 -35.48
CA GLU A 417 37.08 11.67 -36.42
C GLU A 417 36.37 11.88 -37.77
N ARG A 418 35.77 10.81 -38.33
CA ARG A 418 34.93 10.89 -39.56
C ARG A 418 33.73 11.84 -39.44
N CYS A 419 33.25 12.07 -38.22
CA CYS A 419 32.15 13.01 -37.94
C CYS A 419 32.65 14.43 -37.62
N GLY A 420 33.96 14.69 -37.73
CA GLY A 420 34.57 16.00 -37.57
C GLY A 420 34.87 16.41 -36.11
N TRP A 421 34.73 15.47 -35.17
CA TRP A 421 35.07 15.68 -33.76
C TRP A 421 36.58 15.58 -33.56
N VAL A 422 37.14 16.32 -32.59
CA VAL A 422 38.58 16.25 -32.27
C VAL A 422 38.76 16.16 -30.75
N LEU A 423 39.08 14.95 -30.28
CA LEU A 423 39.18 14.61 -28.85
C LEU A 423 40.19 15.48 -28.11
N LYS A 424 41.36 15.76 -28.70
CA LYS A 424 42.42 16.57 -28.08
C LYS A 424 42.01 18.03 -27.80
N THR A 425 41.07 18.58 -28.56
CA THR A 425 40.62 19.98 -28.44
C THR A 425 39.18 20.10 -27.98
N ASN A 426 38.50 18.98 -27.70
CA ASN A 426 37.05 18.90 -27.49
C ASN A 426 36.22 19.57 -28.60
N LYS A 427 36.73 19.60 -29.85
CA LYS A 427 35.97 20.15 -30.97
C LYS A 427 34.75 19.26 -31.23
N VAL A 428 33.57 19.88 -31.19
CA VAL A 428 32.30 19.25 -31.53
C VAL A 428 32.19 19.11 -33.05
N GLY A 429 31.84 17.91 -33.51
CA GLY A 429 31.53 17.58 -34.90
C GLY A 429 30.01 17.56 -35.16
N ARG A 430 29.59 16.93 -36.26
CA ARG A 430 28.15 16.69 -36.50
C ARG A 430 27.63 15.56 -35.59
N PRO A 431 26.30 15.49 -35.33
CA PRO A 431 25.70 14.33 -34.67
C PRO A 431 26.12 13.01 -35.35
N ILE A 432 26.43 12.03 -34.51
CA ILE A 432 26.88 10.68 -34.91
C ILE A 432 25.70 9.72 -34.83
N LEU A 433 25.58 8.83 -35.81
CA LEU A 433 24.56 7.79 -35.88
C LEU A 433 25.19 6.40 -35.93
N ILE A 434 24.39 5.33 -35.74
CA ILE A 434 24.88 3.94 -35.86
C ILE A 434 25.41 3.67 -37.29
N SER A 435 24.86 4.36 -38.30
CA SER A 435 25.38 4.31 -39.68
C SER A 435 26.81 4.84 -39.84
N ASP A 436 27.32 5.64 -38.90
CA ASP A 436 28.70 6.12 -38.90
C ASP A 436 29.65 5.13 -38.22
N LEU A 437 29.18 4.42 -37.18
CA LEU A 437 29.88 3.29 -36.58
C LEU A 437 30.17 2.20 -37.62
N ILE A 438 29.20 1.92 -38.50
CA ILE A 438 29.34 0.92 -39.57
C ILE A 438 30.34 1.37 -40.64
N LYS A 439 30.34 2.64 -41.03
CA LYS A 439 31.32 3.18 -41.99
C LYS A 439 32.75 3.17 -41.42
N ALA A 440 32.90 3.39 -40.11
CA ALA A 440 34.19 3.26 -39.44
C ALA A 440 34.63 1.79 -39.32
N LEU A 441 33.69 0.87 -39.05
CA LEU A 441 33.94 -0.57 -39.06
C LEU A 441 34.43 -1.06 -40.43
N GLU A 442 33.81 -0.63 -41.52
CA GLU A 442 34.20 -0.97 -42.91
C GLU A 442 35.59 -0.43 -43.30
N GLU A 443 35.95 0.75 -42.79
CA GLU A 443 37.29 1.33 -42.95
C GLU A 443 38.35 0.51 -42.20
N GLU A 444 38.11 0.18 -40.93
CA GLU A 444 39.00 -0.67 -40.14
C GLU A 444 39.10 -2.10 -40.69
N GLU A 445 37.99 -2.68 -41.21
CA GLU A 445 37.99 -3.98 -41.91
C GLU A 445 38.92 -3.96 -43.14
N THR A 446 39.00 -2.83 -43.84
CA THR A 446 39.85 -2.65 -45.02
C THR A 446 41.32 -2.52 -44.65
N GLN A 447 41.65 -1.85 -43.53
CA GLN A 447 43.02 -1.75 -43.03
C GLN A 447 43.53 -3.11 -42.49
N LEU A 448 42.67 -3.86 -41.80
CA LEU A 448 43.04 -5.15 -41.19
C LEU A 448 43.26 -6.29 -42.19
N LYS A 449 42.69 -6.20 -43.40
CA LYS A 449 42.95 -7.15 -44.50
C LYS A 449 44.40 -7.17 -44.99
N TYR A 450 45.25 -6.26 -44.50
CA TYR A 450 46.69 -6.21 -44.74
C TYR A 450 47.54 -6.63 -43.51
N GLY A 451 46.94 -7.26 -42.49
CA GLY A 451 47.60 -7.69 -41.23
C GLY A 451 47.37 -9.16 -40.83
N ASP A 452 47.86 -9.53 -39.64
CA ASP A 452 47.97 -10.92 -39.16
C ASP A 452 46.65 -11.73 -39.09
N GLU A 453 46.69 -12.98 -39.55
CA GLU A 453 45.53 -13.89 -39.65
C GLU A 453 44.79 -14.11 -38.31
N VAL A 454 45.49 -14.06 -37.17
CA VAL A 454 44.89 -14.25 -35.83
C VAL A 454 43.94 -13.10 -35.47
N SER A 455 44.27 -11.86 -35.87
CA SER A 455 43.39 -10.70 -35.66
C SER A 455 42.12 -10.79 -36.51
N SER A 456 42.22 -11.38 -37.71
CA SER A 456 41.11 -11.51 -38.66
C SER A 456 39.90 -12.27 -38.10
N ASN A 457 40.12 -13.39 -37.39
CA ASN A 457 39.02 -14.19 -36.81
C ASN A 457 38.30 -13.45 -35.67
N VAL A 458 39.05 -12.78 -34.80
CA VAL A 458 38.49 -11.99 -33.69
C VAL A 458 37.73 -10.78 -34.25
N PHE A 459 38.32 -10.06 -35.21
CA PHE A 459 37.68 -8.93 -35.86
C PHE A 459 36.41 -9.34 -36.63
N GLY A 460 36.40 -10.50 -37.30
CA GLY A 460 35.19 -11.03 -37.94
C GLY A 460 34.04 -11.25 -36.95
N ALA A 461 34.34 -11.72 -35.74
CA ALA A 461 33.35 -11.86 -34.67
C ALA A 461 32.85 -10.50 -34.14
N LEU A 462 33.70 -9.46 -34.13
CA LEU A 462 33.30 -8.09 -33.80
C LEU A 462 32.38 -7.49 -34.87
N VAL A 463 32.74 -7.68 -36.14
CA VAL A 463 31.97 -7.21 -37.31
C VAL A 463 30.54 -7.76 -37.28
N GLU A 464 30.37 -9.08 -37.12
CA GLU A 464 29.03 -9.67 -37.07
C GLU A 464 28.23 -9.27 -35.81
N ARG A 465 28.90 -8.95 -34.69
CA ARG A 465 28.23 -8.39 -33.49
C ARG A 465 27.74 -6.97 -33.73
N ILE A 466 28.53 -6.09 -34.32
CA ILE A 466 28.11 -4.71 -34.64
C ILE A 466 27.00 -4.75 -35.70
N ARG A 467 27.11 -5.61 -36.73
CA ARG A 467 26.03 -5.83 -37.71
C ARG A 467 24.77 -6.42 -37.09
N SER A 468 24.87 -7.24 -36.04
CA SER A 468 23.70 -7.74 -35.29
C SER A 468 22.88 -6.62 -34.64
N ILE A 469 23.49 -5.48 -34.32
CA ILE A 469 22.77 -4.31 -33.77
C ILE A 469 21.81 -3.72 -34.78
N LEU A 470 22.12 -3.75 -36.08
CA LEU A 470 21.18 -3.36 -37.15
C LEU A 470 19.92 -4.22 -37.21
N ARG A 471 19.92 -5.39 -36.57
CA ARG A 471 18.75 -6.29 -36.46
C ARG A 471 17.98 -6.06 -35.14
N LYS A 472 18.48 -5.19 -34.25
CA LYS A 472 17.89 -4.87 -32.93
C LYS A 472 17.13 -3.56 -32.98
N HIS A 473 15.88 -3.62 -33.44
CA HIS A 473 14.99 -2.46 -33.54
C HIS A 473 14.90 -1.62 -32.25
N THR A 474 14.93 -2.26 -31.07
CA THR A 474 14.92 -1.58 -29.76
C THR A 474 16.11 -0.65 -29.54
N ILE A 475 17.33 -1.14 -29.81
CA ILE A 475 18.59 -0.40 -29.67
C ILE A 475 18.70 0.71 -30.71
N ILE A 476 18.31 0.44 -31.96
CA ILE A 476 18.27 1.44 -33.04
C ILE A 476 17.28 2.54 -32.70
N GLY A 477 16.04 2.17 -32.32
CA GLY A 477 14.98 3.13 -32.01
C GLY A 477 15.36 4.10 -30.90
N MET A 478 16.05 3.62 -29.86
CA MET A 478 16.51 4.50 -28.77
C MET A 478 17.71 5.38 -29.16
N PHE A 479 18.74 4.78 -29.79
CA PHE A 479 20.06 5.42 -29.87
C PHE A 479 20.43 6.00 -31.25
N ASN A 480 19.76 5.59 -32.32
CA ASN A 480 20.06 6.03 -33.69
C ASN A 480 19.30 7.32 -34.05
N THR A 481 19.44 8.36 -33.22
CA THR A 481 18.77 9.64 -33.41
C THR A 481 19.76 10.80 -33.46
N THR A 482 19.51 11.83 -34.27
CA THR A 482 20.28 13.09 -34.25
C THR A 482 19.84 14.03 -33.13
N SER A 483 18.66 13.81 -32.54
CA SER A 483 18.07 14.62 -31.48
C SER A 483 17.29 13.74 -30.50
N GLY A 484 17.51 13.92 -29.21
CA GLY A 484 16.84 13.16 -28.15
C GLY A 484 16.93 13.91 -26.83
N ILE A 485 16.49 13.27 -25.74
CA ILE A 485 16.63 13.84 -24.40
C ILE A 485 18.11 14.06 -24.08
N THR A 486 18.45 15.22 -23.52
CA THR A 486 19.81 15.49 -23.04
C THR A 486 19.95 15.02 -21.59
N VAL A 487 21.16 14.76 -21.11
CA VAL A 487 21.39 14.45 -19.68
C VAL A 487 20.89 15.60 -18.78
N SER A 488 21.10 16.86 -19.20
CA SER A 488 20.62 18.01 -18.45
C SER A 488 19.09 18.05 -18.36
N GLU A 489 18.39 17.63 -19.40
CA GLU A 489 16.93 17.56 -19.40
C GLU A 489 16.41 16.36 -18.59
N LEU A 490 17.09 15.21 -18.68
CA LEU A 490 16.81 14.01 -17.89
C LEU A 490 16.96 14.27 -16.38
N LEU A 491 17.94 15.09 -15.97
CA LEU A 491 18.13 15.51 -14.58
C LEU A 491 17.22 16.67 -14.14
N ALA A 492 16.64 17.42 -15.09
CA ALA A 492 15.76 18.55 -14.80
C ALA A 492 14.33 18.14 -14.40
N HIS A 493 13.94 16.87 -14.57
CA HIS A 493 12.59 16.39 -14.30
C HIS A 493 12.58 15.01 -13.64
N PRO A 494 11.62 14.72 -12.73
CA PRO A 494 11.43 13.37 -12.22
C PRO A 494 11.07 12.44 -13.37
N THR A 495 11.79 11.33 -13.52
CA THR A 495 11.72 10.50 -14.72
C THR A 495 11.68 9.00 -14.37
N ILE A 496 10.80 8.26 -15.04
CA ILE A 496 10.77 6.79 -15.01
C ILE A 496 11.20 6.28 -16.38
N ILE A 497 12.20 5.39 -16.39
CA ILE A 497 12.72 4.72 -17.58
C ILE A 497 12.29 3.24 -17.51
N ASP A 498 11.29 2.88 -18.30
CA ASP A 498 10.71 1.54 -18.33
C ASP A 498 11.40 0.64 -19.34
N MET A 499 12.17 -0.32 -18.83
CA MET A 499 13.03 -1.18 -19.61
C MET A 499 12.41 -2.56 -19.87
N ASP A 500 11.16 -2.84 -19.45
CA ASP A 500 10.56 -4.18 -19.45
C ASP A 500 10.73 -4.92 -20.79
N ALA A 501 10.52 -4.22 -21.91
CA ALA A 501 10.64 -4.73 -23.29
C ALA A 501 12.07 -5.05 -23.77
N LEU A 502 13.11 -4.62 -23.06
CA LEU A 502 14.51 -4.89 -23.42
C LEU A 502 14.97 -6.29 -22.95
N SER A 503 15.83 -6.93 -23.73
CA SER A 503 16.55 -8.14 -23.28
C SER A 503 17.59 -7.82 -22.20
N HIS A 504 18.06 -8.83 -21.48
CA HIS A 504 19.00 -8.65 -20.35
C HIS A 504 20.26 -7.85 -20.73
N ASN A 505 20.90 -8.19 -21.86
CA ASN A 505 22.11 -7.50 -22.30
C ASN A 505 21.80 -6.06 -22.74
N GLU A 506 20.62 -5.79 -23.31
CA GLU A 506 20.21 -4.43 -23.70
C GLU A 506 19.92 -3.56 -22.46
N LYS A 507 19.42 -4.15 -21.37
CA LYS A 507 19.30 -3.48 -20.06
C LYS A 507 20.67 -3.10 -19.49
N ILE A 508 21.65 -4.00 -19.57
CA ILE A 508 23.04 -3.72 -19.17
C ILE A 508 23.62 -2.55 -19.97
N LEU A 509 23.50 -2.58 -21.30
CA LEU A 509 24.01 -1.53 -22.18
C LEU A 509 23.36 -0.17 -21.89
N LEU A 510 22.03 -0.14 -21.80
CA LEU A 510 21.28 1.10 -21.52
C LEU A 510 21.64 1.67 -20.14
N MET A 511 21.66 0.83 -19.10
CA MET A 511 22.04 1.27 -17.76
C MET A 511 23.48 1.80 -17.74
N GLY A 512 24.44 1.07 -18.33
CA GLY A 512 25.84 1.48 -18.36
C GLY A 512 26.09 2.79 -19.10
N ILE A 513 25.39 3.03 -20.21
CA ILE A 513 25.46 4.31 -20.93
C ILE A 513 24.88 5.44 -20.08
N LEU A 514 23.67 5.27 -19.53
CA LEU A 514 22.98 6.35 -18.81
C LEU A 514 23.63 6.67 -17.46
N THR A 515 24.13 5.69 -16.71
CA THR A 515 24.88 5.94 -15.46
C THR A 515 26.28 6.47 -15.70
N ALA A 516 26.83 6.31 -16.90
CA ALA A 516 28.07 6.98 -17.30
C ALA A 516 27.82 8.42 -17.82
N ALA A 517 26.58 8.75 -18.18
CA ALA A 517 26.17 10.05 -18.71
C ALA A 517 25.79 11.04 -17.59
N ILE A 518 25.08 10.54 -16.58
CA ILE A 518 24.70 11.22 -15.32
C ILE A 518 25.91 11.41 -14.41
#